data_AF-A0A829PXH4-F1
#
_entry.id   AF-A0A829PXH4-F1
#
_cell.length_a   1.000
_cell.length_b   1.000
_cell.length_c   1.000
_cell.angle_alpha   90.00
_cell.angle_beta   90.00
_cell.angle_gamma   90.00
#
_symmetry.space_group_name_H-M   'P 1'
#
loop_
_entity.id
_entity.type
_entity.pdbx_description
1 polymer ?
#
loop_
_entity_poly.entity_id
_entity_poly.type
_entity_poly.pdbx_seq_one_letter_code
_entity_poly.pdbx_strand_id
1 'polypeptide(L)'
;MMPWRNASTADRRGKRRAITDLRPDTGAALVPVVGTAVAVVFAVAVIGTAVASRGGQQRSPEAAAGLNHPAATVAVGAKGTPPWPAPADASAAADAAGLPMARMEGTVQHIHAHLDVQVDGQPVPVPANIGVDVHRGTMSALHTHDATGVIHIESPVRRQFSLGELFTEWQVSLAADHIGGLHAGAGKQLRVLLNGVPQTGNPAAITLAAHDQIAIIYGTPRPGEAIASTYPFADGQ
;
A
#
# COMPACT_ATOMS: atom_id res chain seq x y z
N MET A 1 30.42 -63.21 -0.69
CA MET A 1 29.80 -62.92 0.62
C MET A 1 28.42 -62.34 0.35
N MET A 2 27.41 -63.15 0.61
CA MET A 2 25.98 -62.88 0.44
C MET A 2 25.33 -63.25 1.77
N PRO A 3 24.05 -62.97 1.99
CA PRO A 3 23.44 -61.73 2.46
C PRO A 3 22.89 -61.94 3.90
N TRP A 4 22.22 -60.95 4.53
CA TRP A 4 21.14 -61.29 5.46
C TRP A 4 20.11 -60.16 5.63
N ARG A 5 18.87 -60.54 5.34
CA ARG A 5 17.61 -59.89 5.73
C ARG A 5 17.30 -60.33 7.16
N ASN A 6 16.58 -59.53 7.95
CA ASN A 6 15.25 -59.93 8.43
C ASN A 6 14.56 -58.88 9.29
N ALA A 7 13.23 -58.93 9.16
CA ALA A 7 12.21 -58.11 9.76
C ALA A 7 11.73 -58.65 11.12
N SER A 8 10.73 -57.95 11.65
CA SER A 8 9.67 -58.41 12.57
C SER A 8 9.90 -58.12 14.06
N THR A 9 9.03 -57.31 14.67
CA THR A 9 7.83 -57.81 15.37
C THR A 9 7.03 -56.66 15.99
N ALA A 10 5.70 -56.77 15.89
CA ALA A 10 4.73 -56.02 16.66
C ALA A 10 4.67 -56.52 18.12
N ASP A 11 4.15 -55.69 19.04
CA ASP A 11 2.95 -55.98 19.87
C ASP A 11 2.83 -55.00 21.07
N ARG A 12 1.57 -54.87 21.52
CA ARG A 12 1.03 -54.45 22.83
C ARG A 12 0.46 -53.02 22.89
N ARG A 13 -0.83 -52.79 22.60
CA ARG A 13 -2.09 -53.28 23.22
C ARG A 13 -2.48 -52.51 24.49
N GLY A 14 -3.59 -51.76 24.36
CA GLY A 14 -4.55 -51.48 25.42
C GLY A 14 -4.95 -50.00 25.52
N LYS A 15 -6.21 -49.59 25.69
CA LYS A 15 -7.51 -50.26 25.78
C LYS A 15 -8.56 -49.21 25.41
N ARG A 16 -9.60 -49.65 24.69
CA ARG A 16 -10.86 -48.95 24.46
C ARG A 16 -11.57 -48.61 25.78
N ARG A 17 -12.39 -47.54 25.78
CA ARG A 17 -13.77 -47.56 26.28
C ARG A 17 -14.54 -46.34 25.79
N ALA A 18 -15.52 -46.60 24.93
CA ALA A 18 -16.66 -45.75 24.65
C ALA A 18 -17.85 -46.23 25.53
N ILE A 19 -19.01 -45.62 25.26
CA ILE A 19 -20.38 -45.98 25.66
C ILE A 19 -20.69 -45.65 27.15
N THR A 20 -21.82 -45.08 27.58
CA THR A 20 -23.22 -45.00 27.08
C THR A 20 -23.91 -43.95 27.97
N ASP A 21 -24.67 -42.99 27.45
CA ASP A 21 -26.16 -42.97 27.36
C ASP A 21 -26.89 -43.37 28.64
N LEU A 22 -27.75 -42.47 29.14
CA LEU A 22 -28.81 -42.76 30.11
C LEU A 22 -30.01 -41.84 29.88
N ARG A 23 -30.98 -42.36 29.14
CA ARG A 23 -32.42 -42.21 29.37
C ARG A 23 -33.00 -43.62 29.54
N PRO A 24 -33.96 -43.87 30.44
CA PRO A 24 -35.39 -43.94 30.04
C PRO A 24 -36.37 -43.50 31.16
N ASP A 25 -37.47 -42.81 30.85
CA ASP A 25 -38.86 -43.28 30.62
C ASP A 25 -39.74 -43.35 31.88
N THR A 26 -40.91 -42.70 31.82
CA THR A 26 -42.26 -43.29 31.95
C THR A 26 -43.30 -42.19 32.23
N GLY A 27 -44.45 -42.27 31.55
CA GLY A 27 -45.55 -41.30 31.64
C GLY A 27 -46.64 -41.65 32.64
N ALA A 28 -47.49 -40.66 32.95
CA ALA A 28 -48.87 -40.82 33.41
C ALA A 28 -49.63 -39.49 33.22
N ALA A 29 -50.95 -39.57 33.00
CA ALA A 29 -51.81 -38.53 32.46
C ALA A 29 -52.73 -37.84 33.51
N LEU A 30 -53.07 -36.56 33.26
CA LEU A 30 -54.25 -35.72 33.65
C LEU A 30 -54.56 -35.57 35.18
N VAL A 31 -55.04 -34.44 35.76
CA VAL A 31 -56.18 -33.55 35.43
C VAL A 31 -56.01 -32.15 36.15
N PRO A 32 -56.96 -31.19 36.16
CA PRO A 32 -56.75 -29.79 35.77
C PRO A 32 -56.55 -28.80 36.94
N VAL A 33 -55.85 -27.69 36.72
CA VAL A 33 -55.92 -26.53 37.64
C VAL A 33 -56.22 -25.27 36.84
N VAL A 34 -57.43 -24.76 37.03
CA VAL A 34 -57.79 -23.36 36.80
C VAL A 34 -56.91 -22.53 37.74
N GLY A 35 -56.00 -21.75 37.18
CA GLY A 35 -55.10 -20.87 37.93
C GLY A 35 -54.95 -19.55 37.18
N THR A 36 -55.67 -18.55 37.66
CA THR A 36 -55.67 -17.15 37.23
C THR A 36 -54.28 -16.62 36.88
N ALA A 37 -54.13 -16.11 35.66
CA ALA A 37 -52.96 -15.36 35.24
C ALA A 37 -52.84 -14.06 36.04
N VAL A 38 -51.81 -13.96 36.88
CA VAL A 38 -51.27 -12.67 37.32
C VAL A 38 -49.90 -12.54 36.66
N ALA A 39 -49.87 -11.93 35.48
CA ALA A 39 -48.64 -11.54 34.83
C ALA A 39 -48.06 -10.32 35.57
N VAL A 40 -47.18 -10.56 36.54
CA VAL A 40 -46.33 -9.50 37.10
C VAL A 40 -45.18 -9.29 36.11
N VAL A 41 -45.33 -8.31 35.22
CA VAL A 41 -44.26 -7.84 34.35
C VAL A 41 -43.29 -6.99 35.18
N PHE A 42 -42.21 -7.60 35.66
CA PHE A 42 -41.06 -6.85 36.16
C PHE A 42 -40.23 -6.37 34.97
N ALA A 43 -40.50 -5.15 34.50
CA ALA A 43 -39.61 -4.45 33.58
C ALA A 43 -38.41 -3.92 34.37
N VAL A 44 -37.33 -4.69 34.44
CA VAL A 44 -36.03 -4.19 34.89
C VAL A 44 -35.45 -3.33 33.77
N ALA A 45 -35.53 -2.01 33.93
CA ALA A 45 -34.82 -1.07 33.06
C ALA A 45 -33.33 -1.14 33.38
N VAL A 46 -32.58 -1.95 32.62
CA VAL A 46 -31.11 -1.87 32.60
C VAL A 46 -30.75 -0.59 31.85
N ILE A 47 -30.48 0.49 32.59
CA ILE A 47 -29.86 1.69 32.03
C ILE A 47 -28.38 1.35 31.80
N GLY A 48 -28.10 0.76 30.63
CA GLY A 48 -26.74 0.67 30.13
C GLY A 48 -26.28 2.06 29.74
N THR A 49 -25.50 2.73 30.59
CA THR A 49 -24.74 3.90 30.18
C THR A 49 -23.68 3.44 29.18
N ALA A 50 -24.02 3.51 27.89
CA ALA A 50 -23.04 3.39 26.83
C ALA A 50 -22.10 4.61 26.91
N VAL A 51 -21.00 4.45 27.64
CA VAL A 51 -19.85 5.35 27.48
C VAL A 51 -19.29 5.04 26.10
N ALA A 52 -19.74 5.81 25.11
CA ALA A 52 -19.10 5.84 23.80
C ALA A 52 -17.68 6.37 24.02
N SER A 53 -16.72 5.45 24.15
CA SER A 53 -15.31 5.76 23.95
C SER A 53 -15.18 6.29 22.53
N ARG A 54 -15.17 7.62 22.39
CA ARG A 54 -14.78 8.30 21.16
C ARG A 54 -13.28 8.11 20.95
N GLY A 55 -12.88 6.89 20.64
CA GLY A 55 -11.62 6.55 20.01
C GLY A 55 -11.82 6.49 18.49
N GLY A 56 -12.45 7.51 17.91
CA GLY A 56 -12.56 7.67 16.47
C GLY A 56 -11.42 8.58 16.03
N GLN A 57 -10.32 7.99 15.56
CA GLN A 57 -9.32 8.72 14.77
C GLN A 57 -10.08 9.52 13.70
N GLN A 58 -9.98 10.85 13.78
CA GLN A 58 -10.59 11.73 12.80
C GLN A 58 -9.92 11.46 11.45
N ARG A 59 -10.57 10.68 10.59
CA ARG A 59 -10.35 10.74 9.16
C ARG A 59 -10.66 12.18 8.76
N SER A 60 -9.65 12.98 8.43
CA SER A 60 -9.86 14.36 7.98
C SER A 60 -10.70 14.33 6.70
N PRO A 61 -11.99 14.72 6.73
CA PRO A 61 -12.86 14.66 5.55
C PRO A 61 -12.33 15.57 4.43
N GLU A 62 -11.57 16.59 4.80
CA GLU A 62 -10.92 17.57 3.93
C GLU A 62 -9.82 16.95 3.05
N ALA A 63 -8.95 16.11 3.62
CA ALA A 63 -7.92 15.41 2.83
C ALA A 63 -8.55 14.41 1.84
N ALA A 64 -9.61 13.71 2.25
CA ALA A 64 -10.34 12.81 1.36
C ALA A 64 -11.06 13.57 0.23
N ALA A 65 -11.63 14.74 0.53
CA ALA A 65 -12.29 15.58 -0.48
C ALA A 65 -11.31 16.13 -1.51
N GLY A 66 -10.10 16.53 -1.07
CA GLY A 66 -9.05 17.04 -1.95
C GLY A 66 -8.50 16.02 -2.95
N LEU A 67 -8.68 14.71 -2.70
CA LEU A 67 -8.24 13.63 -3.58
C LEU A 67 -9.28 13.20 -4.63
N ASN A 68 -10.41 13.92 -4.77
CA ASN A 68 -11.45 13.58 -5.75
C ASN A 68 -11.13 14.15 -7.15
N HIS A 69 -10.06 13.65 -7.75
CA HIS A 69 -9.64 13.98 -9.11
C HIS A 69 -8.94 12.78 -9.77
N PRO A 70 -8.87 12.72 -11.11
CA PRO A 70 -8.08 11.69 -11.79
C PRO A 70 -6.59 11.87 -11.52
N ALA A 71 -5.82 10.78 -11.68
CA ALA A 71 -4.37 10.83 -11.62
C ALA A 71 -3.80 11.72 -12.75
N ALA A 72 -2.69 12.40 -12.48
CA ALA A 72 -2.04 13.25 -13.46
C ALA A 72 -1.43 12.44 -14.61
N THR A 73 -1.46 12.97 -15.82
CA THR A 73 -0.84 12.36 -17.02
C THR A 73 0.37 13.14 -17.54
N VAL A 74 0.71 14.23 -16.85
CA VAL A 74 1.86 15.11 -17.08
C VAL A 74 2.48 15.42 -15.73
N ALA A 75 3.78 15.68 -15.69
CA ALA A 75 4.42 16.23 -14.50
C ALA A 75 4.97 17.61 -14.79
N VAL A 76 4.61 18.58 -13.96
CA VAL A 76 5.12 19.96 -14.07
C VAL A 76 6.21 20.15 -13.02
N GLY A 77 7.38 20.61 -13.45
CA GLY A 77 8.49 20.84 -12.53
C GLY A 77 9.63 21.60 -13.18
N ALA A 78 10.71 21.75 -12.43
CA ALA A 78 11.93 22.38 -12.92
C ALA A 78 12.58 21.53 -14.02
N LYS A 79 13.21 22.24 -14.97
CA LYS A 79 14.03 21.64 -16.04
C LYS A 79 15.52 21.67 -15.71
N GLY A 80 15.86 21.48 -14.44
CA GLY A 80 17.25 21.36 -13.98
C GLY A 80 17.84 19.99 -14.30
N THR A 81 19.16 19.90 -14.32
CA THR A 81 19.89 18.62 -14.44
C THR A 81 19.99 17.92 -13.09
N PRO A 82 20.13 16.58 -13.04
CA PRO A 82 20.34 15.85 -11.80
C PRO A 82 21.67 16.21 -11.12
N PRO A 83 21.82 15.94 -9.80
CA PRO A 83 20.83 15.33 -8.91
C PRO A 83 19.70 16.31 -8.56
N TRP A 84 18.46 15.79 -8.46
CA TRP A 84 17.30 16.58 -8.09
C TRP A 84 17.04 16.46 -6.58
N PRO A 85 17.14 17.54 -5.79
CA PRO A 85 16.88 17.49 -4.36
C PRO A 85 15.37 17.32 -4.09
N ALA A 86 15.01 16.96 -2.86
CA ALA A 86 13.63 17.10 -2.40
C ALA A 86 13.21 18.58 -2.40
N PRO A 87 11.91 18.88 -2.57
CA PRO A 87 11.42 20.26 -2.55
C PRO A 87 11.70 20.94 -1.21
N ALA A 88 12.09 22.22 -1.25
CA ALA A 88 12.29 23.02 -0.05
C ALA A 88 10.97 23.32 0.70
N ASP A 89 9.85 23.37 -0.04
CA ASP A 89 8.50 23.49 0.50
C ASP A 89 7.66 22.30 0.00
N ALA A 90 7.70 21.21 0.76
CA ALA A 90 6.97 19.98 0.45
C ALA A 90 5.45 20.20 0.40
N SER A 91 4.91 21.10 1.24
CA SER A 91 3.47 21.36 1.28
C SER A 91 3.00 22.06 0.00
N ALA A 92 3.70 23.11 -0.43
CA ALA A 92 3.38 23.80 -1.69
C ALA A 92 3.56 22.90 -2.92
N ALA A 93 4.55 22.02 -2.89
CA ALA A 93 4.78 21.02 -3.92
C ALA A 93 3.66 19.97 -4.00
N ALA A 94 3.21 19.44 -2.86
CA ALA A 94 2.10 18.51 -2.78
C ALA A 94 0.79 19.14 -3.26
N ASP A 95 0.52 20.40 -2.86
CA ASP A 95 -0.61 21.17 -3.34
C ASP A 95 -0.61 21.34 -4.86
N ALA A 96 0.56 21.56 -5.48
CA ALA A 96 0.70 21.67 -6.94
C ALA A 96 0.39 20.36 -7.67
N ALA A 97 0.58 19.21 -7.02
CA ALA A 97 0.19 17.90 -7.52
C ALA A 97 -1.28 17.54 -7.20
N GLY A 98 -2.00 18.41 -6.48
CA GLY A 98 -3.37 18.14 -6.03
C GLY A 98 -3.42 17.15 -4.86
N LEU A 99 -2.36 17.06 -4.06
CA LEU A 99 -2.22 16.08 -2.99
C LEU A 99 -2.22 16.77 -1.63
N PRO A 100 -3.35 16.76 -0.89
CA PRO A 100 -3.42 17.40 0.41
C PRO A 100 -2.48 16.78 1.43
N MET A 101 -1.82 17.63 2.21
CA MET A 101 -1.00 17.20 3.34
C MET A 101 -1.86 16.74 4.53
N ALA A 102 -1.51 15.62 5.15
CA ALA A 102 -2.18 15.08 6.33
C ALA A 102 -1.19 14.62 7.40
N ARG A 103 -1.60 14.62 8.67
CA ARG A 103 -0.78 14.14 9.80
C ARG A 103 -0.76 12.62 9.96
N MET A 104 -1.67 11.93 9.30
CA MET A 104 -1.76 10.47 9.39
C MET A 104 -1.73 9.88 7.99
N GLU A 105 -0.95 8.83 7.87
CA GLU A 105 -0.95 7.89 6.76
C GLU A 105 -2.36 7.35 6.54
N GLY A 106 -2.86 7.45 5.31
CA GLY A 106 -4.16 6.90 4.97
C GLY A 106 -4.15 5.38 4.95
N THR A 107 -5.13 4.75 5.59
CA THR A 107 -5.19 3.26 5.70
C THR A 107 -6.16 2.60 4.72
N VAL A 108 -6.87 3.39 3.91
CA VAL A 108 -7.85 2.85 2.96
C VAL A 108 -7.14 2.24 1.75
N GLN A 109 -6.08 2.88 1.30
CA GLN A 109 -5.12 2.35 0.35
C GLN A 109 -3.75 2.55 0.96
N HIS A 110 -3.00 1.47 1.12
CA HIS A 110 -1.66 1.45 1.67
C HIS A 110 -0.89 0.42 0.85
N ILE A 111 -0.13 0.89 -0.13
CA ILE A 111 0.67 0.08 -1.05
C ILE A 111 2.00 0.79 -1.30
N HIS A 112 2.99 0.03 -1.76
CA HIS A 112 4.30 0.58 -2.09
C HIS A 112 4.66 0.28 -3.54
N ALA A 113 5.45 1.15 -4.15
CA ALA A 113 6.12 0.94 -5.43
C ALA A 113 7.58 1.37 -5.29
N HIS A 114 8.41 1.11 -6.29
CA HIS A 114 9.82 1.50 -6.27
C HIS A 114 10.22 2.18 -7.57
N LEU A 115 11.06 3.21 -7.46
CA LEU A 115 11.57 3.98 -8.58
C LEU A 115 13.10 4.02 -8.59
N ASP A 116 13.67 3.47 -9.66
CA ASP A 116 15.06 3.70 -10.05
C ASP A 116 15.15 4.79 -11.11
N VAL A 117 16.11 5.70 -10.96
CA VAL A 117 16.49 6.65 -12.01
C VAL A 117 17.95 6.46 -12.38
N GLN A 118 18.24 6.40 -13.67
CA GLN A 118 19.59 6.29 -14.20
C GLN A 118 19.83 7.33 -15.29
N VAL A 119 20.99 7.98 -15.24
CA VAL A 119 21.43 8.97 -16.22
C VAL A 119 22.81 8.59 -16.72
N ASP A 120 22.93 8.35 -18.03
CA ASP A 120 24.15 7.90 -18.70
C ASP A 120 24.79 6.67 -18.02
N GLY A 121 23.92 5.78 -17.54
CA GLY A 121 24.34 4.54 -16.89
C GLY A 121 24.78 4.68 -15.45
N GLN A 122 24.63 5.86 -14.85
CA GLN A 122 24.87 6.11 -13.43
C GLN A 122 23.55 6.24 -12.68
N PRO A 123 23.41 5.65 -11.49
CA PRO A 123 22.22 5.84 -10.68
C PRO A 123 22.09 7.30 -10.23
N VAL A 124 20.88 7.83 -10.27
CA VAL A 124 20.50 9.13 -9.72
C VAL A 124 19.60 8.87 -8.52
N PRO A 125 19.90 9.45 -7.34
CA PRO A 125 19.09 9.21 -6.15
C PRO A 125 17.68 9.80 -6.32
N VAL A 126 16.68 9.01 -5.95
CA VAL A 126 15.36 9.53 -5.56
C VAL A 126 15.49 9.98 -4.11
N PRO A 127 15.31 11.26 -3.78
CA PRO A 127 15.56 11.76 -2.44
C PRO A 127 14.49 11.29 -1.45
N ALA A 128 14.91 11.24 -0.18
CA ALA A 128 13.99 11.17 0.94
C ALA A 128 13.10 12.42 1.02
N ASN A 129 11.93 12.27 1.65
CA ASN A 129 11.01 13.36 1.98
C ASN A 129 10.38 14.07 0.78
N ILE A 130 10.20 13.39 -0.35
CA ILE A 130 9.25 13.88 -1.36
C ILE A 130 7.85 13.76 -0.76
N GLY A 131 7.06 14.84 -0.80
CA GLY A 131 5.72 14.86 -0.23
C GLY A 131 5.68 14.84 1.31
N VAL A 132 6.81 15.02 2.01
CA VAL A 132 6.89 15.01 3.49
C VAL A 132 7.35 16.37 4.03
N ASP A 133 6.51 17.00 4.84
CA ASP A 133 6.88 18.17 5.64
C ASP A 133 7.27 17.71 7.05
N VAL A 134 8.57 17.49 7.23
CA VAL A 134 9.17 17.03 8.49
C VAL A 134 8.97 18.00 9.65
N HIS A 135 8.85 19.30 9.37
CA HIS A 135 8.67 20.32 10.41
C HIS A 135 7.24 20.33 10.95
N ARG A 136 6.26 20.08 10.07
CA ARG A 136 4.84 20.03 10.43
C ARG A 136 4.36 18.64 10.81
N GLY A 137 5.16 17.61 10.55
CA GLY A 137 4.78 16.22 10.77
C GLY A 137 3.60 15.82 9.91
N THR A 138 3.60 16.27 8.65
CA THR A 138 2.55 15.99 7.67
C THR A 138 3.15 15.43 6.40
N MET A 139 2.40 14.60 5.68
CA MET A 139 2.78 14.04 4.40
C MET A 139 1.59 13.98 3.46
N SER A 140 1.87 13.98 2.16
CA SER A 140 0.86 13.74 1.12
C SER A 140 0.54 12.24 1.03
N ALA A 141 -0.52 11.89 0.30
CA ALA A 141 -0.88 10.49 0.07
C ALA A 141 0.14 9.73 -0.79
N LEU A 142 1.11 10.42 -1.40
CA LEU A 142 2.13 9.88 -2.29
C LEU A 142 3.50 10.46 -1.91
N HIS A 143 4.35 9.67 -1.24
CA HIS A 143 5.56 10.23 -0.63
C HIS A 143 6.74 9.24 -0.58
N THR A 144 7.93 9.73 -0.21
CA THR A 144 9.11 8.90 0.10
C THR A 144 9.61 9.17 1.51
N HIS A 145 9.90 8.13 2.29
CA HIS A 145 10.50 8.28 3.63
C HIS A 145 12.02 8.40 3.59
N ASP A 146 12.67 7.74 2.63
CA ASP A 146 14.12 7.68 2.52
C ASP A 146 14.60 7.75 1.06
N ALA A 147 15.92 7.62 0.87
CA ALA A 147 16.55 7.72 -0.45
C ALA A 147 16.68 6.37 -1.18
N THR A 148 15.95 5.34 -0.75
CA THR A 148 15.96 4.02 -1.42
C THR A 148 15.23 4.04 -2.75
N GLY A 149 14.27 4.97 -2.92
CA GLY A 149 13.38 5.00 -4.09
C GLY A 149 12.02 4.33 -3.85
N VAL A 150 11.74 3.83 -2.64
CA VAL A 150 10.41 3.33 -2.29
C VAL A 150 9.41 4.49 -2.22
N ILE A 151 8.35 4.36 -3.01
CA ILE A 151 7.21 5.27 -3.08
C ILE A 151 6.10 4.67 -2.22
N HIS A 152 5.61 5.45 -1.28
CA HIS A 152 4.49 5.14 -0.40
C HIS A 152 3.21 5.72 -1.00
N ILE A 153 2.16 4.88 -1.10
CA ILE A 153 0.81 5.32 -1.46
C ILE A 153 -0.12 4.98 -0.30
N GLU A 154 -0.34 5.98 0.55
CA GLU A 154 -1.00 5.85 1.85
C GLU A 154 -2.14 6.87 1.94
N SER A 155 -3.29 6.45 1.41
CA SER A 155 -4.40 7.33 1.09
C SER A 155 -5.66 7.02 1.91
N PRO A 156 -6.41 8.06 2.34
CA PRO A 156 -7.71 7.89 3.01
C PRO A 156 -8.84 7.49 2.04
N VAL A 157 -8.55 7.41 0.73
CA VAL A 157 -9.48 6.98 -0.32
C VAL A 157 -8.80 5.99 -1.27
N ARG A 158 -9.56 5.16 -1.98
CA ARG A 158 -9.02 4.35 -3.09
C ARG A 158 -9.09 5.15 -4.37
N ARG A 159 -7.94 5.43 -4.99
CA ARG A 159 -7.86 5.94 -6.36
C ARG A 159 -6.56 5.49 -7.03
N GLN A 160 -6.46 5.76 -8.32
CA GLN A 160 -5.19 5.62 -9.01
C GLN A 160 -4.31 6.83 -8.65
N PHE A 161 -3.05 6.57 -8.36
CA PHE A 161 -1.99 7.57 -8.23
C PHE A 161 -1.00 7.38 -9.37
N SER A 162 -0.37 8.43 -9.86
CA SER A 162 0.56 8.34 -10.98
C SER A 162 1.96 8.83 -10.67
N LEU A 163 2.90 8.39 -11.50
CA LEU A 163 4.27 8.89 -11.52
C LEU A 163 4.31 10.40 -11.79
N GLY A 164 3.33 10.93 -12.52
CA GLY A 164 3.21 12.36 -12.80
C GLY A 164 2.91 13.19 -11.56
N GLU A 165 2.07 12.67 -10.66
CA GLU A 165 1.82 13.31 -9.36
C GLU A 165 3.13 13.35 -8.56
N LEU A 166 3.81 12.21 -8.37
CA LEU A 166 5.08 12.14 -7.64
C LEU A 166 6.14 13.11 -8.20
N PHE A 167 6.29 13.17 -9.53
CA PHE A 167 7.26 14.06 -10.16
C PHE A 167 6.88 15.54 -10.07
N THR A 168 5.58 15.85 -10.02
CA THR A 168 5.09 17.22 -9.77
C THR A 168 5.41 17.64 -8.33
N GLU A 169 5.17 16.76 -7.36
CA GLU A 169 5.57 16.96 -5.97
C GLU A 169 7.09 17.08 -5.84
N TRP A 170 7.85 16.25 -6.53
CA TRP A 170 9.31 16.35 -6.55
C TRP A 170 9.82 17.60 -7.30
N GLN A 171 8.93 18.34 -7.97
CA GLN A 171 9.28 19.51 -8.80
C GLN A 171 10.27 19.17 -9.93
N VAL A 172 10.17 17.97 -10.51
CA VAL A 172 10.96 17.53 -11.66
C VAL A 172 10.04 17.36 -12.86
N SER A 173 10.30 18.10 -13.94
CA SER A 173 9.50 17.98 -15.16
C SER A 173 9.66 16.56 -15.75
N LEU A 174 8.56 15.91 -16.10
CA LEU A 174 8.59 14.58 -16.72
C LEU A 174 7.56 14.51 -17.85
N ALA A 175 8.05 14.16 -19.05
CA ALA A 175 7.20 13.90 -20.21
C ALA A 175 7.81 12.79 -21.08
N ALA A 176 7.16 12.49 -22.21
CA ALA A 176 7.58 11.43 -23.12
C ALA A 176 9.01 11.59 -23.67
N ASP A 177 9.53 12.82 -23.73
CA ASP A 177 10.83 13.15 -24.30
C ASP A 177 11.87 13.63 -23.28
N HIS A 178 11.53 13.79 -21.99
CA HIS A 178 12.48 14.35 -21.03
C HIS A 178 12.22 13.99 -19.57
N ILE A 179 13.28 14.11 -18.78
CA ILE A 179 13.26 14.13 -17.31
C ILE A 179 14.11 15.32 -16.82
N GLY A 180 13.52 16.20 -16.02
CA GLY A 180 14.10 17.49 -15.67
C GLY A 180 14.51 18.26 -16.93
N GLY A 181 15.79 18.65 -16.99
CA GLY A 181 16.40 19.32 -18.15
C GLY A 181 16.99 18.39 -19.21
N LEU A 182 16.87 17.07 -19.05
CA LEU A 182 17.47 16.08 -19.93
C LEU A 182 16.48 15.68 -21.03
N HIS A 183 16.75 16.09 -22.27
CA HIS A 183 15.87 15.85 -23.42
C HIS A 183 16.42 14.76 -24.36
N ALA A 184 15.54 13.84 -24.78
CA ALA A 184 15.84 12.85 -25.80
C ALA A 184 16.21 13.53 -27.13
N GLY A 185 17.17 12.95 -27.84
CA GLY A 185 17.78 13.53 -29.03
C GLY A 185 19.29 13.31 -29.06
N ALA A 186 19.92 13.57 -30.21
CA ALA A 186 21.38 13.42 -30.38
C ALA A 186 21.94 12.06 -29.90
N GLY A 187 21.18 10.97 -30.10
CA GLY A 187 21.57 9.62 -29.68
C GLY A 187 21.29 9.29 -28.20
N LYS A 188 20.69 10.22 -27.43
CA LYS A 188 20.16 10.00 -26.09
C LYS A 188 18.67 9.68 -26.15
N GLN A 189 18.20 8.80 -25.28
CA GLN A 189 16.81 8.40 -25.16
C GLN A 189 16.36 8.48 -23.71
N LEU A 190 15.09 8.78 -23.49
CA LEU A 190 14.38 8.47 -22.25
C LEU A 190 13.65 7.14 -22.43
N ARG A 191 14.04 6.11 -21.69
CA ARG A 191 13.40 4.80 -21.69
C ARG A 191 12.81 4.56 -20.32
N VAL A 192 11.60 4.01 -20.28
CA VAL A 192 10.94 3.65 -19.03
C VAL A 192 10.53 2.18 -19.09
N LEU A 193 10.83 1.45 -18.03
CA LEU A 193 10.40 0.07 -17.84
C LEU A 193 9.53 0.01 -16.59
N LEU A 194 8.43 -0.73 -16.68
CA LEU A 194 7.56 -1.08 -15.57
C LEU A 194 7.62 -2.60 -15.43
N ASN A 195 8.11 -3.09 -14.30
CA ASN A 195 8.28 -4.52 -14.02
C ASN A 195 9.10 -5.24 -15.12
N GLY A 196 10.12 -4.56 -15.65
CA GLY A 196 10.94 -5.03 -16.76
C GLY A 196 10.30 -4.92 -18.16
N VAL A 197 9.05 -4.46 -18.26
CA VAL A 197 8.35 -4.28 -19.53
C VAL A 197 8.52 -2.83 -20.02
N PRO A 198 9.09 -2.61 -21.23
CA PRO A 198 9.19 -1.27 -21.81
C PRO A 198 7.83 -0.60 -21.93
N GLN A 199 7.74 0.64 -21.44
CA GLN A 199 6.56 1.47 -21.53
C GLN A 199 6.65 2.38 -22.76
N THR A 200 5.50 2.64 -23.38
CA THR A 200 5.36 3.57 -24.51
C THR A 200 4.44 4.71 -24.10
N GLY A 201 4.70 5.93 -24.59
CA GLY A 201 3.93 7.12 -24.25
C GLY A 201 4.55 7.95 -23.12
N ASN A 202 3.74 8.81 -22.50
CA ASN A 202 4.21 9.72 -21.45
C ASN A 202 4.40 8.95 -20.13
N PRO A 203 5.63 8.84 -19.58
CA PRO A 203 5.85 8.14 -18.33
C PRO A 203 5.14 8.78 -17.13
N ALA A 204 4.82 10.08 -17.17
CA ALA A 204 4.01 10.72 -16.13
C ALA A 204 2.60 10.12 -16.01
N ALA A 205 2.10 9.42 -17.04
CA ALA A 205 0.78 8.77 -17.01
C ALA A 205 0.82 7.34 -16.43
N ILE A 206 1.99 6.82 -16.04
CA ILE A 206 2.09 5.49 -15.40
C ILE A 206 1.40 5.56 -14.04
N THR A 207 0.38 4.72 -13.85
CA THR A 207 -0.31 4.54 -12.57
C THR A 207 0.44 3.55 -11.70
N LEU A 208 0.52 3.85 -10.40
CA LEU A 208 1.27 3.05 -9.43
C LEU A 208 0.39 1.94 -8.86
N ALA A 209 0.83 0.70 -9.00
CA ALA A 209 0.25 -0.48 -8.36
C ALA A 209 1.18 -1.04 -7.27
N ALA A 210 0.64 -1.95 -6.46
CA ALA A 210 1.39 -2.59 -5.39
C ALA A 210 2.59 -3.36 -5.96
N HIS A 211 3.76 -3.08 -5.39
CA HIS A 211 5.05 -3.66 -5.72
C HIS A 211 5.53 -3.44 -7.15
N ASP A 212 5.04 -2.39 -7.81
CA ASP A 212 5.61 -1.97 -9.09
C ASP A 212 7.09 -1.59 -8.93
N GLN A 213 7.92 -2.10 -9.84
CA GLN A 213 9.29 -1.67 -10.05
C GLN A 213 9.35 -0.82 -11.31
N ILE A 214 9.66 0.47 -11.15
CA ILE A 214 9.77 1.43 -12.25
C ILE A 214 11.23 1.82 -12.42
N ALA A 215 11.74 1.74 -13.65
CA ALA A 215 13.06 2.24 -13.99
C ALA A 215 12.95 3.32 -15.07
N ILE A 216 13.42 4.53 -14.77
CA ILE A 216 13.59 5.62 -15.75
C ILE A 216 15.07 5.71 -16.12
N ILE A 217 15.39 5.47 -17.38
CA ILE A 217 16.76 5.49 -17.89
C ILE A 217 16.88 6.57 -18.96
N TYR A 218 17.67 7.60 -18.67
CA TYR A 218 18.10 8.57 -19.66
C TYR A 218 19.54 8.29 -20.10
N GLY A 219 19.79 8.26 -21.41
CA GLY A 219 21.15 8.10 -21.93
C GLY A 219 21.21 7.46 -23.30
N THR A 220 22.41 7.18 -23.77
CA THR A 220 22.60 6.37 -24.99
C THR A 220 22.38 4.90 -24.63
N PRO A 221 21.48 4.17 -25.31
CA PRO A 221 21.27 2.75 -25.03
C PRO A 221 22.56 1.95 -25.20
N ARG A 222 22.86 1.09 -24.22
CA ARG A 222 24.03 0.21 -24.24
C ARG A 222 23.60 -1.25 -24.32
N PRO A 223 24.19 -2.07 -25.19
CA PRO A 223 23.98 -3.51 -25.17
C PRO A 223 24.36 -4.10 -23.80
N GLY A 224 23.49 -4.96 -23.25
CA GLY A 224 23.73 -5.65 -21.98
C GLY A 224 23.55 -4.79 -20.72
N GLU A 225 22.90 -3.63 -20.82
CA GLU A 225 22.58 -2.82 -19.65
C GLU A 225 21.68 -3.58 -18.67
N ALA A 226 22.13 -3.70 -17.41
CA ALA A 226 21.36 -4.30 -16.34
C ALA A 226 20.36 -3.28 -15.81
N ILE A 227 19.07 -3.52 -16.06
CA ILE A 227 17.97 -2.72 -15.55
C ILE A 227 17.15 -3.61 -14.62
N ALA A 228 16.95 -3.19 -13.38
CA ALA A 228 16.17 -3.94 -12.41
C ALA A 228 14.71 -4.07 -12.89
N SER A 229 14.20 -5.30 -12.92
CA SER A 229 12.80 -5.61 -13.25
C SER A 229 11.94 -5.89 -12.01
N THR A 230 12.56 -6.04 -10.84
CA THR A 230 11.91 -6.24 -9.54
C THR A 230 12.66 -5.49 -8.44
N TYR A 231 11.98 -5.19 -7.34
CA TYR A 231 12.58 -4.68 -6.11
C TYR A 231 12.23 -5.59 -4.93
N PRO A 232 13.18 -5.91 -4.04
CA PRO A 232 12.91 -6.73 -2.85
C PRO A 232 12.33 -5.86 -1.72
N PHE A 233 11.03 -5.62 -1.75
CA PHE A 233 10.33 -4.92 -0.66
C PHE A 233 10.48 -5.66 0.67
N ALA A 234 10.61 -4.91 1.76
CA ALA A 234 10.66 -5.47 3.11
C ALA A 234 9.29 -5.98 3.55
N ASP A 235 9.25 -6.84 4.58
CA ASP A 235 7.96 -7.28 5.16
C ASP A 235 7.14 -6.08 5.62
N GLY A 236 5.89 -5.99 5.14
CA GLY A 236 5.00 -4.87 5.42
C GLY A 236 5.08 -3.72 4.41
N GLN A 237 6.04 -3.78 3.47
CA GLN A 237 6.01 -2.99 2.25
C GLN A 237 5.32 -3.75 1.11
#